data_AF-A0A2A5RKT9-F1
#
_entry.id   AF-A0A2A5RKT9-F1
#
_cell.length_a   1.000
_cell.length_b   1.000
_cell.length_c   1.000
_cell.angle_alpha   90.00
_cell.angle_beta   90.00
_cell.angle_gamma   90.00
#
_symmetry.space_group_name_H-M   'P 1'
#
loop_
_entity.id
_entity.type
_entity.pdbx_description
1 polymer ?
#
loop_
_entity_poly.entity_id
_entity_poly.type
_entity_poly.pdbx_seq_one_letter_code
_entity_poly.pdbx_strand_id
1 'polypeptide(L)'
;MAPTSNFQTKAVQKLAEYPFKKLFDAGVHVTLNTDNRTVSNTTLQKEYQKIADWYDFTLDDFEQINHYAADGAFISADEKLTLHQVISDEYKLIKL
;
A
#
# COMPACT_ATOMS: atom_id res chain seq x y z
N MET A 1 5.22 -1.51 -3.14
CA MET A 1 6.30 -0.54 -2.85
C MET A 1 6.58 -0.51 -1.35
N ALA A 2 7.82 -0.21 -0.93
CA ALA A 2 8.22 -0.28 0.48
C ALA A 2 8.92 1.02 0.93
N PRO A 3 8.16 2.04 1.36
CA PRO A 3 8.65 3.39 1.55
C PRO A 3 9.89 3.46 2.45
N THR A 4 9.82 2.95 3.68
CA THR A 4 10.97 3.02 4.61
C THR A 4 12.21 2.32 4.05
N SER A 5 12.06 1.12 3.47
CA SER A 5 13.17 0.39 2.83
C SER A 5 13.76 1.17 1.66
N ASN A 6 12.92 1.75 0.78
CA ASN A 6 13.38 2.50 -0.39
C ASN A 6 14.24 3.72 -0.01
N PHE A 7 13.90 4.43 1.06
CA PHE A 7 14.72 5.54 1.56
C PHE A 7 16.01 5.07 2.25
N GLN A 8 15.93 4.04 3.10
CA GLN A 8 17.11 3.53 3.84
C GLN A 8 18.15 2.90 2.92
N THR A 9 17.71 2.21 1.86
CA THR A 9 18.58 1.63 0.84
C THR A 9 19.08 2.66 -0.18
N LYS A 10 18.63 3.92 -0.08
CA LYS A 10 18.94 5.03 -1.01
C LYS A 10 18.45 4.78 -2.44
N ALA A 11 17.47 3.89 -2.63
CA ALA A 11 16.77 3.75 -3.91
C ALA A 11 15.98 5.03 -4.25
N VAL A 12 15.54 5.77 -3.23
CA VAL A 12 14.96 7.12 -3.34
C VAL A 12 15.64 8.01 -2.32
N GLN A 13 16.08 9.22 -2.72
CA GLN A 13 16.83 10.11 -1.83
C GLN A 13 15.94 11.16 -1.17
N LYS A 14 14.93 11.66 -1.89
CA LYS A 14 14.05 12.73 -1.43
C LYS A 14 12.58 12.38 -1.62
N LEU A 15 11.72 12.88 -0.73
CA LEU A 15 10.28 12.64 -0.83
C LEU A 15 9.68 13.13 -2.16
N ALA A 16 10.17 14.25 -2.69
CA ALA A 16 9.74 14.78 -4.00
C ALA A 16 10.03 13.82 -5.18
N GLU A 17 10.93 12.85 -5.01
CA GLU A 17 11.28 11.84 -6.01
C GLU A 17 10.49 10.54 -5.82
N TYR A 18 9.75 10.40 -4.71
CA TYR A 18 9.03 9.16 -4.41
C TYR A 18 7.82 9.00 -5.34
N PRO A 19 7.79 7.98 -6.22
CA PRO A 19 6.86 7.95 -7.34
C PRO A 19 5.46 7.42 -6.96
N PHE A 20 5.22 7.09 -5.68
CA PHE A 20 4.04 6.35 -5.24
C PHE A 20 2.73 7.01 -5.68
N LYS A 21 2.51 8.28 -5.29
CA LYS A 21 1.30 9.01 -5.68
C LYS A 21 1.19 9.19 -7.20
N LYS A 22 2.30 9.54 -7.86
CA LYS A 22 2.32 9.72 -9.33
C LYS A 22 1.91 8.44 -10.08
N LEU A 23 2.35 7.29 -9.61
CA LEU A 23 2.01 6.00 -10.19
C LEU A 23 0.54 5.64 -9.91
N PHE A 24 0.07 5.85 -8.68
CA PHE A 24 -1.33 5.66 -8.32
C PHE A 24 -2.27 6.53 -9.18
N ASP A 25 -2.00 7.83 -9.27
CA ASP A 25 -2.77 8.78 -10.08
C ASP A 25 -2.78 8.42 -11.57
N ALA A 26 -1.74 7.73 -12.05
CA ALA A 26 -1.62 7.25 -13.43
C ALA A 26 -2.33 5.90 -13.68
N GLY A 27 -3.03 5.34 -12.69
CA GLY A 27 -3.73 4.06 -12.78
C GLY A 27 -2.81 2.83 -12.70
N VAL A 28 -1.56 3.01 -12.26
CA VAL A 28 -0.66 1.87 -12.01
C VAL A 28 -1.08 1.19 -10.72
N HIS A 29 -1.19 -0.14 -10.75
CA HIS A 29 -1.53 -0.98 -9.60
C HIS A 29 -0.38 -1.00 -8.58
N VAL A 30 -0.24 0.09 -7.80
CA VAL A 30 0.75 0.18 -6.73
C VAL A 30 0.24 -0.51 -5.47
N THR A 31 1.13 -1.22 -4.80
CA THR A 31 0.87 -1.88 -3.51
C THR A 31 1.74 -1.28 -2.42
N LEU A 32 1.44 -1.53 -1.14
CA LEU A 32 2.21 -1.05 0.00
C LEU A 32 2.70 -2.21 0.88
N ASN A 33 4.00 -2.24 1.18
CA ASN A 33 4.66 -3.35 1.85
C ASN A 33 5.78 -2.84 2.77
N THR A 34 6.26 -3.67 3.68
CA THR A 34 7.39 -3.32 4.56
C THR A 34 8.76 -3.69 3.99
N ASP A 35 8.81 -4.62 3.03
CA ASP A 35 10.03 -5.31 2.58
C ASP A 35 10.72 -6.07 3.73
N ASN A 36 11.42 -5.37 4.64
CA ASN A 36 12.03 -5.97 5.83
C ASN A 36 11.66 -5.20 7.12
N ARG A 37 10.85 -5.82 7.98
CA ARG A 37 10.40 -5.18 9.23
C ARG A 37 11.52 -4.91 10.24
N THR A 38 12.48 -5.83 10.39
CA THR A 38 13.51 -5.77 11.45
C THR A 38 14.65 -4.85 11.06
N VAL A 39 15.16 -4.99 9.83
CA VAL A 39 16.22 -4.10 9.30
C VAL A 39 15.72 -2.67 9.19
N SER A 40 14.48 -2.48 8.73
CA SER A 40 13.92 -1.14 8.56
C SER A 40 13.25 -0.55 9.80
N ASN A 41 13.17 -1.31 10.90
CA ASN A 41 12.46 -0.92 12.13
C ASN A 41 11.04 -0.38 11.87
N THR A 42 10.32 -1.05 10.98
CA THR A 42 9.01 -0.62 10.49
C THR A 42 7.92 -1.69 10.68
N THR A 43 6.67 -1.28 10.52
CA THR A 43 5.49 -2.16 10.48
C THR A 43 4.62 -1.72 9.32
N LEU A 44 3.71 -2.60 8.86
CA LEU A 44 2.82 -2.23 7.76
C LEU A 44 2.00 -0.98 8.13
N GLN A 45 1.45 -0.91 9.35
CA GLN A 45 0.76 0.29 9.85
C GLN A 45 1.61 1.57 9.75
N LYS A 46 2.91 1.51 10.08
CA LYS A 46 3.81 2.67 9.94
C LYS A 46 4.00 3.08 8.48
N GLU A 47 4.02 2.13 7.54
CA GLU A 47 4.08 2.45 6.10
C GLU A 47 2.78 3.12 5.64
N TYR A 48 1.62 2.63 6.08
CA TYR A 48 0.31 3.26 5.78
C TYR A 48 0.26 4.70 6.32
N GLN A 49 0.60 4.89 7.60
CA GLN A 49 0.63 6.22 8.21
C GLN A 49 1.56 7.16 7.44
N LYS A 50 2.75 6.67 7.03
CA LYS A 50 3.73 7.45 6.28
C LYS A 50 3.19 7.90 4.92
N ILE A 51 2.47 7.02 4.21
CA ILE A 51 1.81 7.40 2.95
C ILE A 51 0.72 8.45 3.19
N ALA A 52 -0.10 8.29 4.23
CA ALA A 52 -1.14 9.25 4.61
C ALA A 52 -0.56 10.62 5.08
N ASP A 53 0.60 10.63 5.73
CA ASP A 53 1.26 11.87 6.16
C ASP A 53 1.92 12.61 4.99
N TRP A 54 2.40 11.87 3.98
CA TRP A 54 3.07 12.44 2.82
C TRP A 54 2.12 12.88 1.72
N TYR A 55 0.97 12.24 1.65
CA TYR A 55 -0.04 12.41 0.61
C TYR A 55 -1.42 12.33 1.25
N ASP A 56 -2.37 13.12 0.76
CA ASP A 56 -3.75 13.13 1.26
C ASP A 56 -4.57 11.89 0.83
N PHE A 57 -4.00 10.69 0.97
CA PHE A 57 -4.66 9.42 0.68
C PHE A 57 -5.78 9.19 1.70
N THR A 58 -6.95 8.89 1.17
CA THR A 58 -8.16 8.56 1.92
C THR A 58 -8.23 7.08 2.23
N LEU A 59 -9.22 6.67 3.03
CA LEU A 59 -9.51 5.24 3.23
C LEU A 59 -9.83 4.53 1.91
N ASP A 60 -10.59 5.18 1.03
CA ASP A 60 -10.96 4.63 -0.28
C ASP A 60 -9.72 4.38 -1.16
N ASP A 61 -8.73 5.29 -1.11
CA ASP A 61 -7.47 5.10 -1.83
C ASP A 61 -6.69 3.90 -1.29
N PHE A 62 -6.68 3.72 0.04
CA PHE A 62 -6.04 2.55 0.67
C PHE A 62 -6.81 1.25 0.40
N GLU A 63 -8.13 1.27 0.34
CA GLU A 63 -8.95 0.14 -0.08
C GLU A 63 -8.56 -0.30 -1.50
N GLN A 64 -8.49 0.66 -2.42
CA GLN A 64 -8.09 0.42 -3.81
C GLN A 64 -6.68 -0.16 -3.91
N ILE A 65 -5.72 0.33 -3.13
CA ILE A 65 -4.36 -0.24 -3.04
C ILE A 65 -4.40 -1.70 -2.58
N ASN A 66 -5.27 -2.05 -1.63
CA ASN A 66 -5.40 -3.43 -1.16
C ASN A 66 -6.07 -4.33 -2.19
N HIS A 67 -7.03 -3.83 -2.97
CA HIS A 67 -7.55 -4.57 -4.13
C HIS A 67 -6.46 -4.81 -5.19
N TYR A 68 -5.60 -3.83 -5.48
CA TYR A 68 -4.45 -4.05 -6.36
C TYR A 68 -3.50 -5.15 -5.84
N ALA A 69 -3.33 -5.24 -4.51
CA ALA A 69 -2.56 -6.32 -3.90
C ALA A 69 -3.24 -7.68 -4.05
N ALA A 70 -4.57 -7.75 -3.92
CA ALA A 70 -5.36 -8.96 -4.17
C ALA A 70 -5.27 -9.41 -5.63
N ASP A 71 -5.37 -8.48 -6.58
CA ASP A 71 -5.18 -8.74 -8.02
C ASP A 71 -3.80 -9.37 -8.29
N GLY A 72 -2.76 -8.85 -7.63
CA GLY A 72 -1.39 -9.33 -7.76
C GLY A 72 -1.06 -10.60 -6.97
N ALA A 73 -1.97 -11.12 -6.15
CA ALA A 73 -1.70 -12.27 -5.29
C ALA A 73 -1.55 -13.58 -6.10
N PHE A 74 -0.66 -14.46 -5.64
CA PHE A 74 -0.43 -15.78 -6.25
C PHE A 74 -1.34 -16.85 -5.63
N ILE A 75 -2.64 -16.62 -5.76
CA ILE A 75 -3.73 -17.47 -5.28
C ILE A 75 -4.71 -17.72 -6.44
N SER A 76 -5.61 -18.69 -6.29
CA SER A 76 -6.61 -19.01 -7.31
C SER A 76 -7.59 -17.86 -7.57
N ALA A 77 -8.28 -17.88 -8.71
CA ALA A 77 -9.26 -16.85 -9.06
C ALA A 77 -10.40 -16.76 -8.04
N ASP A 78 -10.87 -17.91 -7.52
CA ASP A 78 -11.92 -17.97 -6.51
C ASP A 78 -11.45 -17.40 -5.16
N GLU A 79 -10.19 -17.67 -4.78
CA GLU A 79 -9.58 -17.07 -3.60
C GLU A 79 -9.42 -15.55 -3.77
N LYS A 80 -9.07 -15.06 -4.96
CA LYS A 80 -9.04 -13.61 -5.23
C LYS A 80 -10.42 -13.00 -5.07
N LEU A 81 -11.45 -13.56 -5.69
CA LEU A 81 -12.84 -13.08 -5.58
C LEU A 81 -13.25 -12.97 -4.10
N THR A 82 -12.96 -14.01 -3.32
CA THR A 82 -13.22 -14.04 -1.87
C THR A 82 -12.43 -12.94 -1.15
N LEU A 83 -11.16 -12.76 -1.47
CA LEU A 83 -10.30 -11.75 -0.85
C LEU A 83 -10.77 -10.33 -1.16
N HIS A 84 -11.19 -10.03 -2.39
CA HIS A 84 -11.80 -8.74 -2.74
C HIS A 84 -13.05 -8.49 -1.89
N GLN A 85 -13.94 -9.48 -1.75
CA GLN A 85 -15.14 -9.32 -0.94
C GLN A 85 -14.79 -9.03 0.53
N VAL A 86 -13.84 -9.77 1.11
CA VAL A 86 -13.37 -9.56 2.48
C VAL A 86 -12.80 -8.15 2.65
N ILE A 87 -11.95 -7.68 1.72
CA ILE A 87 -11.39 -6.32 1.78
C ILE A 87 -12.52 -5.29 1.83
N SER A 88 -13.46 -5.33 0.89
CA SER A 88 -14.53 -4.33 0.85
C SER A 88 -15.47 -4.39 2.06
N ASP A 89 -15.72 -5.57 2.61
CA ASP A 89 -16.58 -5.70 3.79
C ASP A 89 -15.90 -5.19 5.06
N GLU A 90 -14.61 -5.47 5.25
CA GLU A 90 -13.84 -4.97 6.40
C GLU A 90 -13.66 -3.45 6.35
N TYR A 91 -13.43 -2.88 5.17
CA TYR A 91 -13.29 -1.43 5.01
C TYR A 91 -14.57 -0.66 5.41
N LYS A 92 -15.76 -1.22 5.14
CA LYS A 92 -17.05 -0.63 5.60
C LYS A 92 -17.18 -0.56 7.12
N LEU A 93 -16.43 -1.37 7.86
CA LEU A 93 -16.47 -1.43 9.32
C LEU A 93 -15.55 -0.39 9.98
N ILE A 94 -14.62 0.19 9.23
CA ILE A 94 -13.70 1.22 9.73
C ILE A 94 -14.51 2.49 10.03
N LYS A 95 -14.49 2.91 11.29
CA LYS A 95 -15.10 4.16 11.76
C LYS A 95 -13.98 5.18 12.00
N LEU A 96 -14.09 6.34 11.36
CA LEU A 96 -13.22 7.50 11.57
C LEU A 96 -13.69 8.34 12.76
#